data_AF-A0A7W1RZM7-F1
#
_entry.id   AF-A0A7W1RZM7-F1
#
_cell.length_a   1.000
_cell.length_b   1.000
_cell.length_c   1.000
_cell.angle_alpha   90.00
_cell.angle_beta   90.00
_cell.angle_gamma   90.00
#
_symmetry.space_group_name_H-M   'P 1'
#
loop_
_entity.id
_entity.type
_entity.pdbx_description
1 polymer ?
#
loop_
_entity_poly.entity_id
_entity_poly.type
_entity_poly.pdbx_seq_one_letter_code
_entity_poly.pdbx_strand_id
1 'polypeptide(L)'
;VEGAALTNDPLLRAAASEALTEIDGLSLAPGASGLGGFTLLAIETATLGDLPVPGRAREQAQRIGRSLPDADDDAGRLGLALFARSIYGKAGGSGGAQMLAALAEHLPIADQSGQVNPLQWFFATLALREAGGDDWQRWSRQLQFTLREALAVAEDGTAWLPASRTRHADGAGDAGDVFATSLLTLNLQAAYRYLPLAPAR
;
A
#
# COMPACT_ATOMS: atom_id res chain seq x y z
N VAL A 1 -8.38 5.53 10.44
CA VAL A 1 -8.58 6.73 9.58
C VAL A 1 -9.49 6.44 8.40
N GLU A 2 -9.15 5.53 7.48
CA GLU A 2 -10.00 5.25 6.29
C GLU A 2 -11.44 4.86 6.63
N GLY A 3 -11.64 3.94 7.59
CA GLY A 3 -12.99 3.57 8.05
C GLY A 3 -13.78 4.79 8.54
N ALA A 4 -13.15 5.66 9.33
CA ALA A 4 -13.76 6.89 9.85
C ALA A 4 -14.13 7.90 8.75
N ALA A 5 -13.30 8.00 7.70
CA ALA A 5 -13.56 8.86 6.54
C ALA A 5 -14.69 8.32 5.65
N LEU A 6 -14.75 7.00 5.47
CA LEU A 6 -15.73 6.35 4.58
C LEU A 6 -17.12 6.20 5.20
N THR A 7 -17.21 5.84 6.49
CA THR A 7 -18.49 5.54 7.15
C THR A 7 -19.07 6.74 7.87
N ASN A 8 -18.26 7.78 8.11
CA ASN A 8 -18.57 8.90 9.00
C ASN A 8 -19.03 8.45 10.41
N ASP A 9 -18.63 7.25 10.84
CA ASP A 9 -19.00 6.70 12.14
C ASP A 9 -18.36 7.52 13.29
N PRO A 10 -19.14 8.02 14.26
CA PRO A 10 -18.61 8.88 15.31
C PRO A 10 -17.53 8.23 16.19
N LEU A 11 -17.63 6.92 16.45
CA LEU A 11 -16.67 6.19 17.30
C LEU A 11 -15.34 6.02 16.55
N LEU A 12 -15.41 5.64 15.27
CA LEU A 12 -14.22 5.53 14.43
C LEU A 12 -13.55 6.89 14.23
N ARG A 13 -14.32 7.98 14.11
CA ARG A 13 -13.79 9.34 14.02
C ARG A 13 -13.10 9.80 15.30
N ALA A 14 -13.68 9.50 16.46
CA ALA A 14 -13.06 9.78 17.76
C ALA A 14 -11.73 9.02 17.93
N ALA A 15 -11.75 7.71 17.71
CA ALA A 15 -10.55 6.87 17.79
C ALA A 15 -9.46 7.29 16.80
N ALA A 16 -9.84 7.67 15.58
CA ALA A 16 -8.89 8.18 14.59
C ALA A 16 -8.27 9.51 15.03
N SER A 17 -9.05 10.42 15.61
CA SER A 17 -8.57 11.73 16.08
C SER A 17 -7.61 11.59 17.26
N GLU A 18 -7.90 10.67 18.18
CA GLU A 18 -7.02 10.33 19.31
C GLU A 18 -5.67 9.81 18.81
N ALA A 19 -5.69 8.80 17.93
CA ALA A 19 -4.47 8.23 17.36
C ALA A 19 -3.64 9.26 16.56
N LEU A 20 -4.28 10.18 15.83
CA LEU A 20 -3.60 11.27 15.12
C LEU A 20 -2.93 12.26 16.07
N THR A 21 -3.51 12.47 17.26
CA THR A 21 -2.93 13.34 18.29
C THR A 21 -1.70 12.70 18.93
N GLU A 22 -1.72 11.39 19.17
CA GLU A 22 -0.56 10.65 19.69
C GLU A 22 0.64 10.71 18.74
N ILE A 23 0.40 10.73 17.42
CA ILE A 23 1.44 10.85 16.39
C ILE A 23 2.18 12.20 16.47
N ASP A 24 1.54 13.27 16.92
CA ASP A 24 2.15 14.60 17.05
C ASP A 24 3.33 14.63 18.04
N GLY A 25 3.32 13.71 19.00
CA GLY A 25 4.38 13.52 19.99
C GLY A 25 5.55 12.62 19.54
N LEU A 26 5.40 11.91 18.42
CA LEU A 26 6.40 10.96 17.95
C LEU A 26 7.46 11.66 17.09
N SER A 27 8.74 11.36 17.34
CA SER A 27 9.81 11.69 16.40
C SER A 27 9.73 10.72 15.24
N LEU A 28 9.05 11.14 14.17
CA LEU A 28 8.92 10.36 12.96
C LEU A 28 10.26 10.40 12.18
N ALA A 29 11.11 9.41 12.43
CA ALA A 29 12.30 9.19 11.63
C ALA A 29 11.94 8.47 10.32
N PRO A 30 12.57 8.81 9.18
CA PRO A 30 12.56 7.96 8.00
C PRO A 30 13.38 6.69 8.30
N GLY A 31 12.80 5.78 9.07
CA GLY A 31 13.40 4.50 9.39
C GLY A 31 13.15 3.48 8.28
N ALA A 32 14.01 2.47 8.20
CA ALA A 32 13.93 1.33 7.28
C ALA A 32 12.64 0.48 7.43
N SER A 33 11.76 0.80 8.38
CA SER A 33 10.63 -0.04 8.78
C SER A 33 9.33 0.19 7.99
N GLY A 34 9.29 1.09 6.99
CA GLY A 34 8.05 1.43 6.27
C GLY A 34 6.99 2.18 7.10
N LEU A 35 7.13 2.23 8.43
CA LEU A 35 6.24 2.93 9.36
C LEU A 35 6.05 4.41 9.01
N GLY A 36 7.12 5.10 8.58
CA GLY A 36 7.03 6.50 8.13
C GLY A 36 6.10 6.68 6.93
N GLY A 37 6.00 5.68 6.05
CA GLY A 37 5.07 5.70 4.92
C GLY A 37 3.62 5.48 5.34
N PHE A 38 3.35 4.56 6.27
CA PHE A 38 2.01 4.33 6.80
C PHE A 38 1.48 5.53 7.60
N THR A 39 2.33 6.15 8.43
CA THR A 39 1.97 7.38 9.16
C THR A 39 1.63 8.51 8.19
N LEU A 40 2.41 8.65 7.12
CA LEU A 40 2.17 9.63 6.07
C LEU A 40 0.83 9.38 5.37
N LEU A 41 0.55 8.14 4.96
CA LEU A 41 -0.76 7.79 4.39
C LEU A 41 -1.91 8.05 5.35
N ALA A 42 -1.76 7.70 6.64
CA ALA A 42 -2.79 7.97 7.64
C ALA A 42 -3.08 9.48 7.78
N ILE A 43 -2.05 10.32 7.79
CA ILE A 43 -2.18 11.78 7.87
C ILE A 43 -2.84 12.37 6.61
N GLU A 44 -2.47 11.88 5.42
CA GLU A 44 -3.04 12.33 4.15
C GLU A 44 -4.50 11.89 4.00
N THR A 45 -4.81 10.63 4.27
CA THR A 45 -6.19 10.13 4.29
C THR A 45 -7.04 10.90 5.32
N ALA A 46 -6.48 11.24 6.48
CA ALA A 46 -7.18 12.04 7.48
C ALA A 46 -7.48 13.44 6.97
N THR A 47 -6.50 14.08 6.32
CA THR A 47 -6.67 15.41 5.73
C THR A 47 -7.73 15.40 4.61
N LEU A 48 -7.74 14.38 3.74
CA LEU A 48 -8.75 14.22 2.69
C LEU A 48 -10.14 13.87 3.23
N GLY A 49 -10.22 13.19 4.37
CA GLY A 49 -11.47 12.78 5.02
C GLY A 49 -12.04 13.82 6.00
N ASP A 50 -11.57 15.06 5.93
CA ASP A 50 -11.92 16.16 6.84
C ASP A 50 -11.83 15.75 8.32
N LEU A 51 -10.82 14.96 8.67
CA LEU A 51 -10.47 14.65 10.05
C LEU A 51 -9.49 15.71 10.59
N PRO A 52 -9.61 16.09 11.86
CA PRO A 52 -8.67 17.02 12.47
C PRO A 52 -7.27 16.39 12.52
N VAL A 53 -6.31 17.02 11.85
CA VAL A 53 -4.89 16.62 11.86
C VAL A 53 -4.08 17.73 12.51
N PRO A 54 -3.24 17.43 13.53
CA PRO A 54 -2.33 18.41 14.13
C PRO A 54 -1.38 19.04 13.10
N GLY A 55 -1.15 20.35 13.21
CA GLY A 55 -0.33 21.10 12.24
C GLY A 55 1.11 20.59 12.16
N ARG A 56 1.71 20.26 13.31
CA ARG A 56 3.07 19.73 13.40
C ARG A 56 3.20 18.33 12.80
N ALA A 57 2.26 17.42 13.06
CA ALA A 57 2.19 16.11 12.37
C ALA A 57 2.15 16.26 10.84
N ARG A 58 1.35 17.21 10.31
CA ARG A 58 1.29 17.49 8.86
C ARG A 58 2.63 17.98 8.30
N GLU A 59 3.29 18.92 8.98
CA GLU A 59 4.61 19.42 8.57
C GLU A 59 5.68 18.32 8.59
N GLN A 60 5.64 17.44 9.60
CA GLN A 60 6.54 16.30 9.69
C GLN A 60 6.30 15.29 8.56
N ALA A 61 5.05 14.97 8.23
CA ALA A 61 4.70 14.08 7.11
C ALA A 61 5.29 14.56 5.78
N GLN A 62 5.15 15.85 5.48
CA GLN A 62 5.71 16.47 4.28
C GLN A 62 7.25 16.40 4.21
N ARG A 63 7.90 16.43 5.38
CA ARG A 63 9.36 16.29 5.52
C ARG A 63 9.80 14.84 5.32
N ILE A 64 9.12 13.88 5.95
CA ILE A 64 9.44 12.44 5.84
C ILE A 64 9.31 11.95 4.42
N GLY A 65 8.26 12.33 3.69
CA GLY A 65 8.10 11.93 2.29
C GLY A 65 9.30 12.27 1.40
N ARG A 66 10.08 13.30 1.77
CA ARG A 66 11.34 13.67 1.09
C ARG A 66 12.54 12.81 1.50
N SER A 67 12.52 12.21 2.68
CA SER A 67 13.63 11.47 3.27
C SER A 67 13.41 9.96 3.31
N LEU A 68 12.31 9.45 2.72
CA LEU A 68 12.11 8.02 2.54
C LEU A 68 13.25 7.42 1.70
N PRO A 69 13.68 6.17 1.98
CA PRO A 69 14.82 5.57 1.31
C PRO A 69 14.61 5.46 -0.21
N ASP A 70 15.69 5.69 -0.97
CA ASP A 70 15.72 5.54 -2.44
C ASP A 70 15.97 4.08 -2.87
N ALA A 71 16.39 3.21 -1.94
CA ALA A 71 16.64 1.79 -2.18
C ALA A 71 16.22 0.96 -0.97
N ASP A 72 15.58 -0.18 -1.22
CA ASP A 72 15.22 -1.20 -0.25
C ASP A 72 15.06 -2.54 -1.01
N ASP A 73 15.45 -3.65 -0.39
CA ASP A 73 15.28 -4.99 -0.98
C ASP A 73 13.81 -5.47 -0.87
N ASP A 74 12.99 -4.79 -0.06
CA ASP A 74 11.57 -5.06 0.08
C ASP A 74 10.75 -4.17 -0.86
N ALA A 75 10.18 -4.79 -1.88
CA ALA A 75 9.32 -4.13 -2.86
C ALA A 75 8.13 -3.38 -2.22
N GLY A 76 7.61 -3.85 -1.09
CA GLY A 76 6.52 -3.19 -0.39
C GLY A 76 6.94 -1.88 0.25
N ARG A 77 8.09 -1.84 0.91
CA ARG A 77 8.66 -0.61 1.48
C ARG A 77 9.07 0.39 0.39
N LEU A 78 9.71 -0.11 -0.67
CA LEU A 78 10.08 0.70 -1.83
C LEU A 78 8.84 1.29 -2.52
N GLY A 79 7.81 0.47 -2.73
CA GLY A 79 6.52 0.88 -3.28
C GLY A 79 5.80 1.91 -2.42
N LEU A 80 5.78 1.71 -1.09
CA LEU A 80 5.18 2.65 -0.15
C LEU A 80 5.88 3.99 -0.19
N ALA A 81 7.21 4.00 -0.25
CA ALA A 81 7.99 5.21 -0.36
C ALA A 81 7.75 5.96 -1.67
N LEU A 82 7.68 5.25 -2.80
CA LEU A 82 7.42 5.86 -4.10
C LEU A 82 5.99 6.40 -4.19
N PHE A 83 5.00 5.63 -3.74
CA PHE A 83 3.60 6.04 -3.72
C PHE A 83 3.37 7.27 -2.83
N ALA A 84 3.98 7.30 -1.64
CA ALA A 84 3.98 8.47 -0.76
C ALA A 84 4.56 9.71 -1.47
N ARG A 85 5.66 9.57 -2.21
CA ARG A 85 6.24 10.66 -3.01
C ARG A 85 5.31 11.12 -4.13
N SER A 86 4.58 10.22 -4.77
CA SER A 86 3.60 10.54 -5.82
C SER A 86 2.47 11.42 -5.27
N ILE A 87 1.95 11.10 -4.07
CA ILE A 87 0.90 11.91 -3.40
C ILE A 87 1.32 13.39 -3.25
N TYR A 88 2.61 13.66 -3.02
CA TYR A 88 3.12 15.04 -2.91
C TYR A 88 3.68 15.62 -4.22
N GLY A 89 3.51 14.94 -5.36
CA GLY A 89 4.07 15.38 -6.64
C GLY A 89 5.60 15.35 -6.70
N LYS A 90 6.25 14.50 -5.90
CA LYS A 90 7.72 14.39 -5.77
C LYS A 90 8.32 13.15 -6.42
N ALA A 91 7.51 12.31 -7.06
CA ALA A 91 7.97 11.06 -7.68
C ALA A 91 8.83 11.26 -8.94
N GLY A 92 8.76 12.42 -9.61
CA GLY A 92 9.48 12.66 -10.88
C GLY A 92 10.98 12.96 -10.77
N GLY A 93 11.57 12.96 -9.57
CA GLY A 93 13.00 13.16 -9.38
C GLY A 93 13.84 11.92 -9.69
N SER A 94 15.17 12.06 -9.72
CA SER A 94 16.11 10.95 -9.97
C SER A 94 15.93 9.76 -9.01
N GLY A 95 15.66 10.03 -7.73
CA GLY A 95 15.37 8.98 -6.75
C GLY A 95 14.09 8.20 -7.07
N GLY A 96 13.03 8.86 -7.54
CA GLY A 96 11.79 8.17 -7.92
C GLY A 96 11.95 7.29 -9.16
N ALA A 97 12.71 7.75 -10.16
CA ALA A 97 13.03 6.93 -11.33
C ALA A 97 13.85 5.68 -10.97
N GLN A 98 14.81 5.81 -10.03
CA GLN A 98 15.59 4.67 -9.53
C GLN A 98 14.70 3.65 -8.79
N MET A 99 13.80 4.12 -7.93
CA MET A 99 12.87 3.26 -7.21
C MET A 99 11.92 2.53 -8.17
N LEU A 100 11.44 3.21 -9.20
CA LEU A 100 10.57 2.62 -10.22
C LEU A 100 11.30 1.49 -10.97
N ALA A 101 12.53 1.75 -11.42
CA ALA A 101 13.35 0.74 -12.10
C ALA A 101 13.63 -0.46 -11.18
N ALA A 102 13.93 -0.23 -9.90
CA ALA A 102 14.11 -1.30 -8.94
C ALA A 102 12.82 -2.11 -8.72
N LEU A 103 11.65 -1.47 -8.60
CA LEU A 103 10.37 -2.17 -8.48
C LEU A 103 10.04 -3.05 -9.71
N ALA A 104 10.40 -2.60 -10.92
CA ALA A 104 10.16 -3.34 -12.16
C ALA A 104 10.89 -4.70 -12.19
N GLU A 105 12.00 -4.83 -11.46
CA GLU A 105 12.75 -6.09 -11.32
C GLU A 105 12.19 -7.01 -10.21
N HIS A 106 11.39 -6.47 -9.29
CA HIS A 106 10.82 -7.22 -8.16
C HIS A 106 9.42 -7.76 -8.44
N LEU A 107 9.25 -8.45 -9.57
CA LEU A 107 7.95 -8.96 -10.01
C LEU A 107 7.24 -9.81 -8.92
N PRO A 108 5.91 -9.72 -8.81
CA PRO A 108 5.15 -10.42 -7.78
C PRO A 108 5.06 -11.91 -8.12
N ILE A 109 5.99 -12.69 -7.58
CA ILE A 109 6.09 -14.14 -7.76
C ILE A 109 5.91 -14.85 -6.41
N ALA A 110 5.29 -16.03 -6.43
CA ALA A 110 5.23 -16.87 -5.26
C ALA A 110 6.65 -17.29 -4.82
N ASP A 111 6.86 -17.45 -3.52
CA ASP A 111 8.14 -17.92 -3.00
C ASP A 111 8.37 -19.42 -3.28
N GLN A 112 9.51 -19.95 -2.83
CA GLN A 112 9.88 -21.35 -3.04
C GLN A 112 8.91 -22.35 -2.39
N SER A 113 8.12 -21.93 -1.40
CA SER A 113 7.08 -22.74 -0.76
C SER A 113 5.73 -22.62 -1.48
N GLY A 114 5.63 -21.79 -2.52
CA GLY A 114 4.41 -21.49 -3.24
C GLY A 114 3.53 -20.45 -2.56
N GLN A 115 4.02 -19.77 -1.51
CA GLN A 115 3.26 -18.72 -0.85
C GLN A 115 3.35 -17.39 -1.61
N VAL A 116 2.22 -16.70 -1.71
CA VAL A 116 2.13 -15.33 -2.25
C VAL A 116 2.18 -14.31 -1.12
N ASN A 117 2.66 -13.09 -1.40
CA ASN A 117 2.74 -12.01 -0.41
C ASN A 117 1.98 -10.74 -0.87
N PRO A 118 0.65 -10.80 -1.03
CA PRO A 118 -0.16 -9.70 -1.54
C PRO A 118 -0.11 -8.45 -0.63
N LEU A 119 0.16 -8.62 0.67
CA LEU A 119 0.35 -7.50 1.59
C LEU A 119 1.56 -6.66 1.20
N GLN A 120 2.70 -7.31 0.95
CA GLN A 120 3.92 -6.64 0.53
C GLN A 120 3.75 -5.99 -0.85
N TRP A 121 3.06 -6.64 -1.78
CA TRP A 121 2.91 -6.15 -3.15
C TRP A 121 1.98 -4.96 -3.29
N PHE A 122 1.12 -4.68 -2.31
CA PHE A 122 0.06 -3.69 -2.46
C PHE A 122 0.58 -2.29 -2.79
N PHE A 123 1.55 -1.77 -2.03
CA PHE A 123 2.07 -0.42 -2.30
C PHE A 123 2.94 -0.35 -3.56
N ALA A 124 3.67 -1.42 -3.89
CA ALA A 124 4.37 -1.52 -5.17
C ALA A 124 3.39 -1.44 -6.34
N THR A 125 2.26 -2.16 -6.24
CA THR A 125 1.16 -2.10 -7.21
C THR A 125 0.63 -0.68 -7.36
N LEU A 126 0.37 0.05 -6.27
CA LEU A 126 -0.10 1.44 -6.34
C LEU A 126 0.93 2.38 -6.98
N ALA A 127 2.20 2.23 -6.62
CA ALA A 127 3.29 3.07 -7.14
C ALA A 127 3.51 2.86 -8.65
N LEU A 128 3.60 1.60 -9.10
CA LEU A 128 3.75 1.27 -10.52
C LEU A 128 2.51 1.68 -11.31
N ARG A 129 1.32 1.48 -10.76
CA ARG A 129 0.06 1.93 -11.40
C ARG A 129 0.03 3.44 -11.59
N GLU A 130 0.50 4.22 -10.62
CA GLU A 130 0.59 5.67 -10.74
C GLU A 130 1.65 6.11 -11.75
N ALA A 131 2.78 5.40 -11.84
CA ALA A 131 3.80 5.66 -12.85
C ALA A 131 3.35 5.29 -14.27
N GLY A 132 2.50 4.26 -14.41
CA GLY A 132 2.02 3.77 -15.69
C GLY A 132 3.13 3.13 -16.54
N GLY A 133 2.93 3.13 -17.87
CA GLY A 133 3.92 2.62 -18.83
C GLY A 133 4.09 1.10 -18.85
N ASP A 134 5.18 0.64 -19.46
CA ASP A 134 5.43 -0.79 -19.72
C ASP A 134 5.72 -1.58 -18.43
N ASP A 135 6.37 -0.97 -17.45
CA ASP A 135 6.64 -1.59 -16.15
C ASP A 135 5.35 -1.92 -15.41
N TRP A 136 4.38 -1.00 -15.43
CA TRP A 136 3.04 -1.26 -14.91
C TRP A 136 2.35 -2.42 -15.64
N GLN A 137 2.41 -2.45 -16.97
CA GLN A 137 1.78 -3.51 -17.76
C GLN A 137 2.40 -4.88 -17.46
N ARG A 138 3.73 -4.93 -17.31
CA ARG A 138 4.47 -6.15 -16.93
C ARG A 138 4.08 -6.60 -15.53
N TRP A 139 4.09 -5.69 -14.55
CA TRP A 139 3.70 -5.96 -13.17
C TRP A 139 2.26 -6.47 -13.07
N SER A 140 1.32 -5.76 -13.68
CA SER A 140 -0.11 -6.08 -13.60
C SER A 140 -0.42 -7.46 -14.17
N ARG A 141 0.18 -7.81 -15.32
CA ARG A 141 0.03 -9.16 -15.90
C ARG A 141 0.60 -10.25 -14.99
N GLN A 142 1.79 -10.03 -14.43
CA GLN A 142 2.41 -10.99 -13.53
C GLN A 142 1.60 -11.16 -12.24
N LEU A 143 1.15 -10.06 -11.65
CA LEU A 143 0.33 -10.05 -10.44
C LEU A 143 -0.96 -10.84 -10.64
N GLN A 144 -1.67 -10.59 -11.75
CA GLN A 144 -2.89 -11.30 -12.10
C GLN A 144 -2.64 -12.79 -12.31
N PHE A 145 -1.56 -13.14 -13.02
CA PHE A 145 -1.17 -14.54 -13.22
C PHE A 145 -0.90 -15.24 -11.89
N THR A 146 0.02 -14.69 -11.07
CA THR A 146 0.43 -15.29 -9.80
C THR A 146 -0.71 -15.41 -8.80
N LEU A 147 -1.54 -14.37 -8.65
CA LEU A 147 -2.69 -14.43 -7.73
C LEU A 147 -3.77 -15.39 -8.21
N ARG A 148 -3.99 -15.51 -9.53
CA ARG A 148 -4.96 -16.46 -10.09
C ARG A 148 -4.54 -17.90 -9.84
N GLU A 149 -3.27 -18.23 -10.03
CA GLU A 149 -2.74 -19.57 -9.74
C GLU A 149 -2.84 -19.94 -8.25
N ALA A 150 -2.80 -18.94 -7.37
CA ALA A 150 -2.90 -19.16 -5.93
C ALA A 150 -4.35 -19.39 -5.43
N LEU A 151 -5.38 -18.99 -6.19
CA LEU A 151 -6.78 -19.14 -5.81
C LEU A 151 -7.19 -20.61 -5.62
N ALA A 152 -8.07 -20.85 -4.65
CA ALA A 152 -8.91 -22.02 -4.59
C ALA A 152 -10.27 -21.69 -5.21
N VAL A 153 -10.87 -22.64 -5.92
CA VAL A 153 -12.18 -22.50 -6.54
C VAL A 153 -13.01 -23.73 -6.17
N ALA A 154 -14.15 -23.51 -5.52
CA ALA A 154 -15.11 -24.56 -5.20
C ALA A 154 -15.95 -24.96 -6.42
N GLU A 155 -16.66 -26.08 -6.32
CA GLU A 155 -17.52 -26.60 -7.40
C GLU A 155 -18.64 -25.63 -7.79
N ASP A 156 -19.12 -24.81 -6.85
CA ASP A 156 -20.14 -23.79 -7.09
C ASP A 156 -19.59 -22.51 -7.75
N GLY A 157 -18.28 -22.46 -8.03
CA GLY A 157 -17.59 -21.32 -8.62
C GLY A 157 -17.12 -20.27 -7.61
N THR A 158 -17.35 -20.47 -6.31
CA THR A 158 -16.81 -19.59 -5.27
C THR A 158 -15.28 -19.67 -5.28
N ALA A 159 -14.62 -18.53 -5.44
CA ALA A 159 -13.16 -18.43 -5.45
C ALA A 159 -12.66 -17.61 -4.25
N TRP A 160 -11.60 -18.09 -3.61
CA TRP A 160 -10.95 -17.39 -2.51
C TRP A 160 -9.45 -17.65 -2.50
N LEU A 161 -8.69 -16.82 -1.80
CA LEU A 161 -7.26 -17.05 -1.57
C LEU A 161 -7.08 -17.76 -0.22
N PRO A 162 -6.57 -19.00 -0.17
CA PRO A 162 -6.34 -19.69 1.09
C PRO A 162 -5.25 -19.00 1.92
N ALA A 163 -5.47 -18.90 3.24
CA ALA A 163 -4.51 -18.37 4.20
C ALA A 163 -3.18 -19.15 4.13
N SER A 164 -3.26 -20.48 3.99
CA SER A 164 -2.09 -21.35 3.90
C SER A 164 -1.17 -21.07 2.70
N ARG A 165 -1.70 -20.41 1.66
CA ARG A 165 -0.95 -19.97 0.48
C ARG A 165 -0.52 -18.51 0.57
N THR A 166 -0.81 -17.83 1.67
CA THR A 166 -0.65 -16.38 1.80
C THR A 166 0.22 -16.04 2.99
N ARG A 167 1.36 -15.40 2.71
CA ARG A 167 2.25 -14.95 3.77
C ARG A 167 1.53 -14.01 4.73
N HIS A 168 1.77 -14.20 6.02
CA HIS A 168 1.18 -13.43 7.13
C HIS A 168 -0.32 -13.66 7.39
N ALA A 169 -1.02 -14.48 6.59
CA ALA A 169 -2.44 -14.75 6.83
C ALA A 169 -2.68 -15.69 8.02
N ASP A 170 -1.71 -16.56 8.35
CA ASP A 170 -1.83 -17.51 9.47
C ASP A 170 -2.04 -16.82 10.83
N GLY A 171 -1.52 -15.60 10.99
CA GLY A 171 -1.68 -14.81 12.22
C GLY A 171 -3.10 -14.31 12.48
N ALA A 172 -3.99 -14.38 11.49
CA ALA A 172 -5.39 -13.96 11.61
C ALA A 172 -6.32 -15.09 12.07
N GLY A 173 -5.80 -16.30 12.33
CA GLY A 173 -6.60 -17.44 12.79
C GLY A 173 -7.72 -17.78 11.81
N ASP A 174 -8.94 -17.95 12.33
CA ASP A 174 -10.13 -18.30 11.54
C ASP A 174 -10.50 -17.23 10.47
N ALA A 175 -9.98 -16.01 10.60
CA ALA A 175 -10.17 -14.94 9.62
C ALA A 175 -9.10 -14.90 8.50
N GLY A 176 -8.18 -15.86 8.47
CA GLY A 176 -7.06 -15.90 7.52
C GLY A 176 -7.48 -15.84 6.05
N ASP A 177 -8.46 -16.65 5.64
CA ASP A 177 -8.93 -16.69 4.24
C ASP A 177 -9.62 -15.39 3.85
N VAL A 178 -10.34 -14.77 4.78
CA VAL A 178 -10.98 -13.45 4.58
C VAL A 178 -9.90 -12.38 4.41
N PHE A 179 -8.89 -12.38 5.27
CA PHE A 179 -7.76 -11.45 5.20
C PHE A 179 -7.00 -11.60 3.87
N ALA A 180 -6.63 -12.82 3.51
CA ALA A 180 -5.92 -13.13 2.27
C ALA A 180 -6.73 -12.71 1.04
N THR A 181 -8.01 -13.06 0.99
CA THR A 181 -8.91 -12.71 -0.11
C THR A 181 -9.14 -11.20 -0.21
N SER A 182 -9.19 -10.49 0.91
CA SER A 182 -9.28 -9.03 0.94
C SER A 182 -8.03 -8.38 0.32
N LEU A 183 -6.83 -8.85 0.67
CA LEU A 183 -5.58 -8.36 0.10
C LEU A 183 -5.45 -8.65 -1.40
N LEU A 184 -5.85 -9.85 -1.84
CA LEU A 184 -5.94 -10.18 -3.26
C LEU A 184 -6.87 -9.21 -3.99
N THR A 185 -8.06 -8.96 -3.42
CA THR A 185 -9.05 -8.07 -4.01
C THR A 185 -8.52 -6.65 -4.13
N LEU A 186 -7.87 -6.11 -3.09
CA LEU A 186 -7.26 -4.79 -3.11
C LEU A 186 -6.19 -4.64 -4.21
N ASN A 187 -5.34 -5.65 -4.38
CA ASN A 187 -4.32 -5.66 -5.42
C ASN A 187 -4.94 -5.69 -6.83
N LEU A 188 -5.93 -6.56 -7.07
CA LEU A 188 -6.58 -6.67 -8.39
C LEU A 188 -7.44 -5.44 -8.74
N GLN A 189 -8.01 -4.77 -7.74
CA GLN A 189 -8.80 -3.55 -7.94
C GLN A 189 -7.95 -2.30 -8.18
N ALA A 190 -6.65 -2.33 -7.90
CA ALA A 190 -5.79 -1.15 -7.99
C ALA A 190 -5.81 -0.48 -9.38
N ALA A 191 -5.96 -1.26 -10.45
CA ALA A 191 -6.06 -0.76 -11.81
C ALA A 191 -7.32 0.09 -12.07
N TYR A 192 -8.41 -0.20 -11.37
CA TYR A 192 -9.75 0.31 -11.67
C TYR A 192 -10.31 1.26 -10.61
N ARG A 193 -9.85 1.12 -9.36
CA ARG A 193 -10.46 1.76 -8.20
C ARG A 193 -10.01 3.20 -7.97
N TYR A 194 -8.73 3.48 -8.19
CA TYR A 194 -8.13 4.75 -7.80
C TYR A 194 -8.16 5.73 -8.99
N LEU A 195 -8.38 7.02 -8.74
CA LEU A 195 -8.11 8.04 -9.75
C LEU A 195 -6.58 8.24 -9.84
N PRO A 196 -6.00 8.56 -11.01
CA PRO A 196 -4.61 8.99 -11.10
C PRO A 196 -4.36 10.20 -10.19
N LEU A 197 -3.24 10.22 -9.46
CA LEU A 197 -2.88 11.33 -8.57
C LEU A 197 -2.36 12.53 -9.35
N ALA A 198 -1.63 12.29 -10.44
CA ALA A 198 -1.28 13.33 -11.41
C ALA A 198 -2.35 13.44 -12.51
N PRO A 199 -2.67 14.66 -12.99
CA PRO A 199 -3.47 14.81 -14.20
C PRO A 199 -2.77 14.09 -15.36
N ALA A 200 -3.53 13.34 -16.16
CA ALA A 200 -3.01 12.64 -17.33
C ALA A 200 -2.21 13.62 -18.20
N ARG A 201 -0.93 13.29 -18.45
CA ARG A 201 -0.06 14.07 -19.34
C ARG A 201 -0.48 13.88 -20.79
#